data_AF-I0R8V4-F1
#
_entry.id   AF-I0R8V4-F1
#
_cell.length_a   1.000
_cell.length_b   1.000
_cell.length_c   1.000
_cell.angle_alpha   90.00
_cell.angle_beta   90.00
_cell.angle_gamma   90.00
#
_symmetry.space_group_name_H-M   'P 1'
#
loop_
_entity.id
_entity.type
_entity.pdbx_description
1 polymer ?
#
loop_
_entity_poly.entity_id
_entity_poly.type
_entity_poly.pdbx_seq_one_letter_code
_entity_poly.pdbx_strand_id
1 'polypeptide(L)'
;MNNTFLIIAVVVVIWAVLFVIMMSFDKKRKAKSKEFIVNNRNKAVIHLYGKNLKIDGKDISQFESVTGENLEKIAAIEGGVHSFEGIFETTAVSITGKNINMKTEKLQFEVELKSGHSYSAVLYDYSPEERKEYTKEYGSTAEDIFVMPLSLYEESNHIKACLVVSCDR
;
A
#
# COMPACT_ATOMS: atom_id res chain seq x y z
N MET A 1 -15.07 31.10 34.21
CA MET A 1 -14.42 30.37 33.10
C MET A 1 -15.21 30.67 31.85
N ASN A 2 -14.59 31.24 30.81
CA ASN A 2 -15.32 31.68 29.61
C ASN A 2 -15.89 30.45 28.87
N ASN A 3 -17.13 30.49 28.39
CA ASN A 3 -17.77 29.32 27.75
C ASN A 3 -16.92 28.75 26.60
N THR A 4 -16.18 29.60 25.89
CA THR A 4 -15.21 29.20 24.86
C THR A 4 -14.08 28.31 25.38
N PHE A 5 -13.51 28.60 26.55
CA PHE A 5 -12.46 27.77 27.15
C PHE A 5 -12.99 26.40 27.59
N LEU A 6 -14.24 26.34 28.07
CA LEU A 6 -14.88 25.09 28.47
C LEU A 6 -15.15 24.20 27.25
N ILE A 7 -15.63 24.78 26.14
CA ILE A 7 -15.84 24.06 24.87
C ILE A 7 -14.50 23.53 24.33
N ILE A 8 -13.44 24.35 24.30
CA ILE A 8 -12.11 23.93 23.84
C ILE A 8 -11.59 22.76 24.70
N ALA A 9 -11.72 22.85 26.03
CA ALA A 9 -11.26 21.79 26.93
C ALA A 9 -11.98 20.46 26.66
N VAL A 10 -13.31 20.48 26.46
CA VAL A 10 -14.09 19.27 26.14
C VAL A 10 -13.66 18.68 24.80
N VAL A 11 -13.48 19.51 23.77
CA VAL A 11 -13.04 19.06 22.44
C VAL A 11 -11.65 18.42 22.50
N VAL A 12 -10.72 19.00 23.26
CA VAL A 12 -9.36 18.45 23.42
C VAL A 12 -9.40 17.08 24.10
N VAL A 13 -10.24 16.91 25.13
CA VAL A 13 -10.39 15.60 25.82
C VAL A 13 -10.97 14.55 24.88
N ILE A 14 -12.03 14.87 24.13
CA ILE A 14 -12.62 13.95 23.16
C ILE A 14 -11.59 13.56 22.09
N TRP A 15 -10.86 14.54 21.54
CA TRP A 15 -9.83 14.29 20.54
C TRP A 15 -8.71 13.38 21.08
N ALA A 16 -8.25 13.61 22.32
CA ALA A 16 -7.23 12.78 22.95
C ALA A 16 -7.68 11.32 23.12
N VAL A 17 -8.93 11.10 23.53
CA VAL A 17 -9.51 9.74 23.67
C VAL A 17 -9.56 9.04 22.31
N LEU A 18 -10.06 9.72 21.27
CA LEU A 18 -10.11 9.18 19.91
C LEU A 18 -8.71 8.85 19.37
N PHE A 19 -7.73 9.72 19.64
CA PHE A 19 -6.35 9.52 19.22
C PHE A 19 -5.75 8.24 19.84
N VAL A 20 -5.96 8.00 21.14
CA VAL A 20 -5.48 6.80 21.82
C VAL A 20 -6.12 5.54 21.24
N ILE A 21 -7.42 5.58 20.93
CA ILE A 21 -8.14 4.48 20.30
C ILE A 21 -7.55 4.17 18.91
N MET A 22 -7.35 5.20 18.08
CA MET A 22 -6.76 5.07 16.75
C MET A 22 -5.36 4.44 16.81
N MET A 23 -4.47 4.98 17.66
CA MET A 23 -3.12 4.44 17.88
C MET A 23 -3.12 2.98 18.33
N SER A 24 -4.12 2.58 19.11
CA SER A 24 -4.28 1.19 19.56
C SER A 24 -4.64 0.26 18.41
N PHE A 25 -5.49 0.71 17.48
CA PHE A 25 -5.80 -0.08 16.28
C PHE A 25 -4.59 -0.23 15.35
N ASP A 26 -3.81 0.83 15.14
CA ASP A 26 -2.63 0.77 14.28
C ASP A 26 -1.56 -0.16 14.87
N LYS A 27 -1.33 -0.09 16.20
CA LYS A 27 -0.45 -1.05 16.89
C LYS A 27 -0.92 -2.50 16.72
N LYS A 28 -2.22 -2.76 16.83
CA LYS A 28 -2.79 -4.10 16.62
C LYS A 28 -2.59 -4.59 15.19
N ARG A 29 -2.82 -3.73 14.18
CA ARG A 29 -2.59 -4.07 12.76
C ARG A 29 -1.11 -4.37 12.49
N LYS A 30 -0.20 -3.55 13.00
CA LYS A 30 1.25 -3.75 12.87
C LYS A 30 1.70 -5.07 13.49
N ALA A 31 1.20 -5.41 14.68
CA ALA A 31 1.49 -6.70 15.32
C ALA A 31 0.94 -7.87 14.49
N LYS A 32 -0.31 -7.77 14.03
CA LYS A 32 -0.96 -8.80 13.21
C LYS A 32 -0.25 -9.02 11.88
N SER A 33 0.19 -7.95 11.21
CA SER A 33 0.99 -8.02 9.97
C SER A 33 2.30 -8.77 10.19
N LYS A 34 3.05 -8.41 11.24
CA LYS A 34 4.31 -9.09 11.59
C LYS A 34 4.11 -10.58 11.88
N GLU A 35 3.11 -10.90 12.70
CA GLU A 35 2.77 -12.30 13.02
C GLU A 35 2.35 -13.07 11.76
N PHE A 36 1.53 -12.45 10.90
CA PHE A 36 1.08 -13.04 9.65
C PHE A 36 2.25 -13.38 8.72
N ILE A 37 3.20 -12.45 8.54
CA ILE A 37 4.41 -12.66 7.71
C ILE A 37 5.25 -13.81 8.28
N VAL A 38 5.46 -13.85 9.60
CA VAL A 38 6.24 -14.91 10.25
C VAL A 38 5.57 -16.29 10.10
N ASN A 39 4.25 -16.35 10.29
CA ASN A 39 3.49 -17.60 10.17
C ASN A 39 3.41 -18.11 8.73
N ASN A 40 3.53 -17.23 7.75
CA ASN A 40 3.48 -17.54 6.32
C ASN A 40 4.84 -17.43 5.62
N ARG A 41 5.95 -17.50 6.36
CA ARG A 41 7.32 -17.37 5.83
C ARG A 41 7.72 -18.42 4.78
N ASN A 42 6.93 -19.46 4.57
CA ASN A 42 7.14 -20.51 3.57
C ASN A 42 6.33 -20.28 2.30
N LYS A 43 5.45 -19.28 2.28
CA LYS A 43 4.63 -18.87 1.14
C LYS A 43 5.20 -17.60 0.51
N ALA A 44 4.63 -17.18 -0.62
CA ALA A 44 4.82 -15.83 -1.13
C ALA A 44 3.85 -14.90 -0.39
N VAL A 45 4.37 -13.86 0.26
CA VAL A 45 3.56 -12.85 0.94
C VAL A 45 3.52 -11.60 0.07
N ILE A 46 2.31 -11.12 -0.28
CA ILE A 46 2.13 -9.95 -1.13
C ILE A 46 1.35 -8.86 -0.39
N HIS A 47 1.91 -7.66 -0.38
CA HIS A 47 1.34 -6.43 0.15
C HIS A 47 0.71 -5.63 -1.00
N LEU A 48 -0.58 -5.37 -0.91
CA LEU A 48 -1.38 -4.71 -1.93
C LEU A 48 -2.05 -3.45 -1.36
N TYR A 49 -1.90 -2.33 -2.06
CA TYR A 49 -2.42 -1.03 -1.65
C TYR A 49 -3.56 -0.61 -2.58
N GLY A 50 -4.80 -0.96 -2.22
CA GLY A 50 -5.93 -0.69 -3.10
C GLY A 50 -7.27 -1.25 -2.65
N LYS A 51 -8.24 -1.19 -3.56
CA LYS A 51 -9.62 -1.65 -3.41
C LYS A 51 -10.01 -2.63 -4.52
N ASN A 52 -11.06 -3.42 -4.26
CA ASN A 52 -11.59 -4.43 -5.19
C ASN A 52 -10.50 -5.41 -5.67
N LEU A 53 -9.61 -5.78 -4.74
CA LEU A 53 -8.44 -6.58 -5.02
C LEU A 53 -8.81 -8.04 -5.26
N LYS A 54 -8.28 -8.61 -6.34
CA LYS A 54 -8.40 -10.02 -6.67
C LYS A 54 -7.04 -10.63 -6.95
N ILE A 55 -6.93 -11.91 -6.61
CA ILE A 55 -5.80 -12.77 -6.94
C ILE A 55 -6.38 -13.98 -7.68
N ASP A 56 -5.89 -14.27 -8.88
CA ASP A 56 -6.38 -15.37 -9.73
C ASP A 56 -7.90 -15.34 -9.95
N GLY A 57 -8.41 -14.13 -10.20
CA GLY A 57 -9.84 -13.86 -10.41
C GLY A 57 -10.72 -13.97 -9.15
N LYS A 58 -10.18 -14.40 -8.01
CA LYS A 58 -10.89 -14.54 -6.73
C LYS A 58 -10.66 -13.32 -5.84
N ASP A 59 -11.68 -12.95 -5.08
CA ASP A 59 -11.55 -11.85 -4.10
C ASP A 59 -10.46 -12.18 -3.08
N ILE A 60 -9.65 -11.18 -2.70
CA ILE A 60 -8.56 -11.33 -1.74
C ILE A 60 -9.03 -11.90 -0.38
N SER A 61 -10.29 -11.67 0.01
CA SER A 61 -10.86 -12.22 1.24
C SER A 61 -10.98 -13.75 1.24
N GLN A 62 -10.88 -14.38 0.07
CA GLN A 62 -10.89 -15.84 -0.07
C GLN A 62 -9.52 -16.47 0.20
N PHE A 63 -8.47 -15.65 0.31
CA PHE A 63 -7.12 -16.07 0.65
C PHE A 63 -6.84 -15.82 2.13
N GLU A 64 -5.84 -16.53 2.65
CA GLU A 64 -5.28 -16.21 3.96
C GLU A 64 -4.73 -14.78 3.89
N SER A 65 -5.41 -13.83 4.56
CA SER A 65 -5.09 -12.41 4.43
C SER A 65 -5.38 -11.60 5.69
N VAL A 66 -4.66 -10.50 5.85
CA VAL A 66 -4.82 -9.53 6.93
C VAL A 66 -4.81 -8.10 6.39
N THR A 67 -5.30 -7.17 7.18
CA THR A 67 -5.12 -5.72 6.92
C THR A 67 -3.97 -5.22 7.79
N GLY A 68 -2.93 -4.70 7.13
CA GLY A 68 -1.70 -4.24 7.74
C GLY A 68 -1.70 -2.75 8.11
N GLU A 69 -0.51 -2.19 8.24
CA GLU A 69 -0.32 -0.76 8.47
C GLU A 69 -0.76 0.02 7.20
N ASN A 70 -1.21 1.26 7.35
CA ASN A 70 -1.69 2.08 6.22
C ASN A 70 -2.83 1.46 5.39
N LEU A 71 -3.61 0.53 5.98
CA LEU A 71 -4.72 -0.18 5.35
C LEU A 71 -4.32 -1.08 4.16
N GLU A 72 -3.05 -1.43 4.03
CA GLU A 72 -2.60 -2.42 3.06
C GLU A 72 -3.32 -3.77 3.28
N LYS A 73 -3.53 -4.51 2.20
CA LYS A 73 -3.99 -5.90 2.26
C LYS A 73 -2.79 -6.81 2.05
N ILE A 74 -2.54 -7.66 3.02
CA ILE A 74 -1.44 -8.62 2.98
C ILE A 74 -2.06 -10.00 2.77
N ALA A 75 -1.65 -10.70 1.73
CA ALA A 75 -2.12 -12.06 1.43
C ALA A 75 -0.94 -13.03 1.36
N ALA A 76 -1.16 -14.27 1.77
CA ALA A 76 -0.20 -15.35 1.63
C ALA A 76 -0.70 -16.34 0.58
N ILE A 77 0.11 -16.56 -0.44
CA ILE A 77 -0.20 -17.42 -1.60
C ILE A 77 0.98 -18.34 -1.88
N GLU A 78 0.73 -19.45 -2.58
CA GLU A 78 1.81 -20.34 -2.98
C GLU A 78 2.76 -19.64 -3.96
N GLY A 79 4.00 -20.13 -4.08
CA GLY A 79 4.90 -19.66 -5.12
C GLY A 79 4.39 -20.10 -6.50
N GLY A 80 4.53 -19.21 -7.48
CA GLY A 80 4.06 -19.43 -8.83
C GLY A 80 3.72 -18.13 -9.55
N VAL A 81 3.14 -18.29 -10.73
CA VAL A 81 2.63 -17.18 -11.54
C VAL A 81 1.21 -16.87 -11.09
N HIS A 82 0.98 -15.62 -10.69
CA HIS A 82 -0.32 -15.16 -10.18
C HIS A 82 -0.77 -13.90 -10.90
N SER A 83 -2.07 -13.83 -11.15
CA SER A 83 -2.72 -12.64 -11.70
C SER A 83 -3.30 -11.78 -10.57
N PHE A 84 -3.09 -10.47 -10.68
CA PHE A 84 -3.57 -9.47 -9.73
C PHE A 84 -4.49 -8.51 -10.45
N GLU A 85 -5.61 -8.17 -9.80
CA GLU A 85 -6.52 -7.16 -10.29
C GLU A 85 -6.94 -6.21 -9.17
N GLY A 86 -7.17 -4.94 -9.48
CA GLY A 86 -7.76 -4.00 -8.54
C GLY A 86 -7.57 -2.53 -8.89
N ILE A 87 -8.10 -1.67 -8.03
CA ILE A 87 -7.87 -0.23 -8.08
C ILE A 87 -6.79 0.09 -7.04
N PHE A 88 -5.61 0.49 -7.50
CA PHE A 88 -4.47 0.77 -6.63
C PHE A 88 -4.50 2.23 -6.21
N GLU A 89 -4.11 2.49 -4.97
CA GLU A 89 -4.20 3.81 -4.36
C GLU A 89 -2.89 4.18 -3.66
N THR A 90 -2.47 5.43 -3.77
CA THR A 90 -1.37 6.01 -2.99
C THR A 90 -1.66 7.46 -2.65
N THR A 91 -0.93 8.00 -1.67
CA THR A 91 -0.90 9.43 -1.38
C THR A 91 0.48 9.95 -1.71
N ALA A 92 0.55 10.93 -2.61
CA ALA A 92 1.78 11.64 -2.93
C ALA A 92 1.73 13.07 -2.39
N VAL A 93 2.87 13.76 -2.43
CA VAL A 93 2.96 15.18 -2.04
C VAL A 93 3.25 15.98 -3.30
N SER A 94 2.32 16.86 -3.68
CA SER A 94 2.53 17.75 -4.82
C SER A 94 3.69 18.72 -4.58
N ILE A 95 4.20 19.32 -5.65
CA ILE A 95 5.21 20.41 -5.61
C ILE A 95 4.79 21.60 -4.73
N THR A 96 3.50 21.76 -4.45
CA THR A 96 2.97 22.82 -3.57
C THR A 96 2.88 22.40 -2.09
N GLY A 97 3.39 21.22 -1.74
CA GLY A 97 3.31 20.64 -0.39
C GLY A 97 1.93 20.09 -0.02
N LYS A 98 0.99 20.03 -0.97
CA LYS A 98 -0.36 19.47 -0.74
C LYS A 98 -0.37 17.96 -1.00
N ASN A 99 -1.01 17.22 -0.11
CA ASN A 99 -1.30 15.80 -0.33
C ASN A 99 -2.26 15.61 -1.50
N ILE A 100 -1.91 14.69 -2.37
CA ILE A 100 -2.66 14.31 -3.57
C ILE A 100 -2.95 12.81 -3.48
N ASN A 101 -4.24 12.46 -3.56
CA ASN A 101 -4.65 11.06 -3.58
C ASN A 101 -4.66 10.58 -5.02
N MET A 102 -3.82 9.60 -5.32
CA MET A 102 -3.75 8.97 -6.62
C MET A 102 -4.48 7.63 -6.55
N LYS A 103 -5.30 7.37 -7.57
CA LYS A 103 -5.97 6.09 -7.77
C LYS A 103 -5.87 5.70 -9.22
N THR A 104 -5.77 4.41 -9.50
CA THR A 104 -5.72 3.89 -10.86
C THR A 104 -7.13 3.58 -11.37
N GLU A 105 -7.27 3.38 -12.68
CA GLU A 105 -8.37 2.54 -13.17
C GLU A 105 -8.21 1.09 -12.63
N LYS A 106 -9.15 0.21 -12.96
CA LYS A 106 -8.97 -1.21 -12.63
C LYS A 106 -7.78 -1.75 -13.43
N LEU A 107 -6.69 -2.06 -12.74
CA LEU A 107 -5.50 -2.66 -13.32
C LEU A 107 -5.60 -4.17 -13.27
N GLN A 108 -4.94 -4.83 -14.23
CA GLN A 108 -4.72 -6.26 -14.27
C GLN A 108 -3.29 -6.54 -14.72
N PHE A 109 -2.56 -7.36 -13.98
CA PHE A 109 -1.19 -7.73 -14.30
C PHE A 109 -0.85 -9.10 -13.72
N GLU A 110 0.23 -9.69 -14.19
CA GLU A 110 0.69 -11.02 -13.80
C GLU A 110 2.15 -10.94 -13.32
N VAL A 111 2.46 -11.66 -12.24
CA VAL A 111 3.80 -11.69 -11.65
C VAL A 111 4.13 -13.11 -11.19
N GLU A 112 5.37 -13.53 -11.42
CA GLU A 112 5.92 -14.74 -10.82
C GLU A 112 6.47 -14.44 -9.42
N LEU A 113 5.95 -15.13 -8.42
CA LEU A 113 6.32 -14.98 -7.02
C LEU A 113 6.97 -16.25 -6.50
N LYS A 114 8.00 -16.09 -5.67
CA LYS A 114 8.71 -17.21 -5.04
C LYS A 114 8.25 -17.36 -3.61
N SER A 115 8.01 -18.61 -3.22
CA SER A 115 7.81 -18.98 -1.82
C SER A 115 8.99 -18.54 -0.96
N GLY A 116 8.73 -18.08 0.26
CA GLY A 116 9.78 -17.62 1.18
C GLY A 116 10.15 -16.14 1.04
N HIS A 117 9.47 -15.40 0.17
CA HIS A 117 9.72 -13.99 -0.09
C HIS A 117 8.48 -13.13 0.20
N SER A 118 8.75 -11.87 0.53
CA SER A 118 7.73 -10.83 0.69
C SER A 118 7.81 -9.85 -0.47
N TYR A 119 6.65 -9.39 -0.93
CA TYR A 119 6.50 -8.54 -2.08
C TYR A 119 5.57 -7.38 -1.76
N SER A 120 5.78 -6.25 -2.42
CA SER A 120 4.91 -5.08 -2.32
C SER A 120 4.54 -4.56 -3.71
N ALA A 121 3.24 -4.44 -4.00
CA ALA A 121 2.75 -3.77 -5.21
C ALA A 121 2.33 -2.34 -4.86
N VAL A 122 3.16 -1.38 -5.26
CA VAL A 122 3.05 0.03 -4.84
C VAL A 122 2.90 0.94 -6.05
N LEU A 123 2.02 1.93 -5.91
CA LEU A 123 1.85 3.01 -6.87
C LEU A 123 2.82 4.14 -6.52
N TYR A 124 3.63 4.54 -7.51
CA TYR A 124 4.55 5.68 -7.43
C TYR A 124 4.08 6.81 -8.35
N ASP A 125 4.30 8.05 -7.90
CA ASP A 125 4.11 9.30 -8.66
C ASP A 125 5.31 9.63 -9.58
N TYR A 126 6.05 8.59 -9.95
CA TYR A 126 7.20 8.64 -10.85
C TYR A 126 6.90 7.88 -12.14
N SER A 127 7.54 8.29 -13.22
CA SER A 127 7.73 7.38 -14.37
C SER A 127 8.64 6.20 -14.00
N PRO A 128 8.58 5.09 -14.75
CA PRO A 128 9.52 3.97 -14.60
C PRO A 128 10.99 4.42 -14.63
N GLU A 129 11.33 5.39 -15.48
CA GLU A 129 12.68 5.93 -15.62
C GLU A 129 13.12 6.70 -14.36
N GLU A 130 12.27 7.60 -13.86
CA GLU A 130 12.52 8.36 -12.63
C GLU A 130 12.63 7.42 -11.42
N ARG A 131 11.81 6.37 -11.34
CA ARG A 131 11.92 5.36 -10.28
C ARG A 131 13.23 4.58 -10.33
N LYS A 132 13.73 4.29 -11.53
CA LYS A 132 15.03 3.63 -11.72
C LYS A 132 16.18 4.55 -11.31
N GLU A 133 16.10 5.83 -11.65
CA GLU A 133 17.10 6.83 -11.26
C GLU A 133 17.11 7.07 -9.75
N TYR A 134 15.94 7.19 -9.12
CA TYR A 134 15.80 7.33 -7.67
C TYR A 134 16.48 6.16 -6.93
N THR A 135 16.21 4.92 -7.34
CA THR A 135 16.88 3.74 -6.75
C THR A 135 18.37 3.69 -7.07
N LYS A 136 18.75 4.22 -8.24
CA LYS A 136 20.10 4.64 -8.64
C LYS A 136 20.85 5.36 -7.52
N GLU A 137 20.25 6.48 -7.12
CA GLU A 137 20.84 7.53 -6.30
C GLU A 137 20.76 7.21 -4.80
N TYR A 138 19.59 6.76 -4.33
CA TYR A 138 19.31 6.56 -2.90
C TYR A 138 19.48 5.11 -2.46
N GLY A 139 19.64 4.17 -3.40
CA GLY A 139 19.64 2.75 -3.12
C GLY A 139 18.25 2.20 -2.79
N SER A 140 18.09 0.88 -2.91
CA SER A 140 16.88 0.16 -2.49
C SER A 140 17.29 -1.17 -1.89
N THR A 141 16.62 -1.56 -0.80
CA THR A 141 16.72 -2.90 -0.22
C THR A 141 15.81 -3.91 -0.93
N ALA A 142 14.86 -3.41 -1.73
CA ALA A 142 13.92 -4.21 -2.49
C ALA A 142 14.30 -4.24 -3.98
N GLU A 143 14.07 -5.40 -4.61
CA GLU A 143 14.32 -5.62 -6.04
C GLU A 143 13.01 -5.49 -6.83
N ASP A 144 12.97 -4.58 -7.79
CA ASP A 144 11.81 -4.42 -8.66
C ASP A 144 11.73 -5.58 -9.65
N ILE A 145 10.67 -6.39 -9.55
CA ILE A 145 10.45 -7.57 -10.40
C ILE A 145 9.41 -7.33 -11.49
N PHE A 146 8.60 -6.28 -11.34
CA PHE A 146 7.60 -5.86 -12.31
C PHE A 146 7.40 -4.36 -12.24
N VAL A 147 7.31 -3.70 -13.39
CA VAL A 147 7.01 -2.27 -13.51
C VAL A 147 6.00 -2.07 -14.62
N MET A 148 4.88 -1.45 -14.29
CA MET A 148 3.83 -1.10 -15.24
C MET A 148 3.68 0.42 -15.29
N PRO A 149 4.01 1.06 -16.42
CA PRO A 149 3.70 2.46 -16.62
C PRO A 149 2.17 2.63 -16.63
N LEU A 150 1.68 3.69 -16.02
CA LEU A 150 0.26 4.02 -16.08
C LEU A 150 0.00 5.02 -17.21
N SER A 151 -1.05 4.77 -17.98
CA SER A 151 -1.48 5.65 -19.07
C SER A 151 -1.91 7.01 -18.50
N LEU A 152 -1.39 8.07 -19.10
CA LEU A 152 -1.66 9.46 -18.76
C LEU A 152 -3.10 9.80 -19.17
N TYR A 153 -4.02 9.89 -18.21
CA TYR A 153 -5.34 10.47 -18.46
C TYR A 153 -5.27 11.98 -18.23
N GLU A 154 -5.65 12.78 -19.22
CA GLU A 154 -5.65 14.26 -19.19
C GLU A 154 -6.46 14.86 -18.02
N GLU A 155 -7.34 14.08 -17.36
CA GLU A 155 -8.10 14.50 -16.17
C GLU A 155 -7.37 14.25 -14.83
N SER A 156 -6.26 13.51 -14.84
CA SER A 156 -5.37 13.35 -13.69
C SER A 156 -4.27 14.41 -13.78
N ASN A 157 -4.20 15.33 -12.80
CA ASN A 157 -3.13 16.33 -12.70
C ASN A 157 -1.69 15.75 -12.54
N HIS A 158 -1.51 14.43 -12.68
CA HIS A 158 -0.24 13.73 -12.53
C HIS A 158 0.21 13.15 -13.88
N ILE A 159 1.25 13.80 -14.43
CA ILE A 159 1.79 13.59 -15.78
C ILE A 159 2.64 12.31 -15.87
N LYS A 160 2.95 11.61 -14.76
CA LYS A 160 3.75 10.37 -14.74
C LYS A 160 3.42 9.54 -13.50
N ALA A 161 3.13 8.25 -13.68
CA ALA A 161 2.94 7.31 -12.58
C ALA A 161 3.26 5.88 -13.04
N CYS A 162 3.69 5.03 -12.11
CA CYS A 162 3.90 3.61 -12.37
C CYS A 162 3.50 2.76 -11.17
N LEU A 163 2.98 1.56 -11.46
CA LEU A 163 2.83 0.51 -10.47
C LEU A 163 4.10 -0.35 -10.49
N VAL A 164 4.69 -0.61 -9.34
CA VAL A 164 5.89 -1.44 -9.20
C VAL A 164 5.59 -2.56 -8.24
N VAL A 165 5.95 -3.79 -8.61
CA VAL A 165 6.07 -4.90 -7.66
C VAL A 165 7.52 -5.10 -7.33
N SER A 166 7.85 -4.96 -6.05
CA SER A 166 9.21 -5.16 -5.52
C SER A 166 9.25 -6.33 -4.56
N CYS A 167 10.34 -7.08 -4.55
CA CYS A 167 10.65 -8.14 -3.59
C CYS A 167 11.51 -7.57 -2.46
N ASP A 168 11.02 -7.65 -1.22
CA ASP A 168 11.80 -7.32 -0.03
C ASP A 168 12.81 -8.46 0.19
N ARG A 169 14.12 -8.15 0.17
CA ARG A 169 15.19 -9.12 0.44
C ARG A 169 15.46 -9.30 1.93
#